data_AF-A0A060CIZ4-F1
#
_entry.id   AF-A0A060CIZ4-F1
#
_cell.length_a   1.000
_cell.length_b   1.000
_cell.length_c   1.000
_cell.angle_alpha   90.00
_cell.angle_beta   90.00
_cell.angle_gamma   90.00
#
_symmetry.space_group_name_H-M   'P 1'
#
loop_
_entity.id
_entity.type
_entity.pdbx_description
1 polymer ?
#
loop_
_entity_poly.entity_id
_entity_poly.type
_entity_poly.pdbx_seq_one_letter_code
_entity_poly.pdbx_strand_id
1 'polypeptide(L)'
;LNRVQYPEFPKTIQGVIKQKGAFSCVKNGDINVTPNQNNYTAVVQALKGVDPTGRSTFFYNPKIATSEWMKNINKRNIKYIGNHVFFVVN
;
A
#
# COMPACT_ATOMS: atom_id res chain seq x y z
N LEU A 1 3.58 -4.10 5.07
CA LEU A 1 4.85 -4.58 5.67
C LEU A 1 6.01 -3.68 5.30
N ASN A 2 6.25 -3.42 4.00
CA ASN A 2 7.30 -2.51 3.53
C ASN A 2 7.29 -1.17 4.29
N ARG A 3 6.16 -0.46 4.34
CA ARG A 3 6.05 0.80 5.13
C ARG A 3 6.57 0.68 6.57
N VAL A 4 6.24 -0.39 7.31
CA VAL A 4 6.73 -0.56 8.70
C VAL A 4 8.26 -0.65 8.76
N GLN A 5 8.91 -1.23 7.74
CA GLN A 5 10.37 -1.34 7.68
C GLN A 5 11.06 -0.01 7.37
N TYR A 6 10.42 0.85 6.57
CA TYR A 6 11.00 2.13 6.12
C TYR A 6 10.90 3.23 7.19
N PRO A 7 11.95 4.07 7.39
CA PRO A 7 12.02 5.06 8.46
C PRO A 7 10.97 6.17 8.37
N GLU A 8 10.53 6.53 7.17
CA GLU A 8 9.58 7.61 6.93
C GLU A 8 8.11 7.28 7.27
N PHE A 9 7.82 6.06 7.71
CA PHE A 9 6.47 5.60 8.05
C PHE A 9 6.37 5.13 9.50
N PRO A 10 5.14 5.04 10.05
CA PRO A 10 4.92 4.46 11.37
C PRO A 10 5.49 3.04 11.51
N LYS A 11 6.07 2.75 12.68
CA LYS A 11 6.73 1.47 12.98
C LYS A 11 5.80 0.37 13.48
N THR A 12 4.49 0.60 13.41
CA THR A 12 3.48 -0.40 13.78
C THR A 12 2.50 -0.61 12.64
N ILE A 13 1.98 -1.84 12.52
CA ILE A 13 0.97 -2.18 11.50
C ILE A 13 -0.25 -1.29 11.66
N GLN A 14 -0.72 -1.11 12.90
CA GLN A 14 -1.85 -0.24 13.21
C GLN A 14 -1.58 1.21 12.81
N GLY A 15 -0.39 1.74 13.09
CA GLY A 15 -0.01 3.10 12.72
C GLY A 15 0.01 3.30 11.21
N VAL A 16 0.54 2.33 10.45
CA VAL A 16 0.51 2.37 8.98
C VAL A 16 -0.92 2.32 8.45
N ILE A 17 -1.77 1.43 8.99
CA ILE A 17 -3.16 1.28 8.53
C ILE A 17 -3.99 2.53 8.84
N LYS A 18 -3.85 3.09 10.04
CA LYS A 18 -4.63 4.26 10.49
C LYS A 18 -4.05 5.61 10.07
N GLN A 19 -2.94 5.64 9.33
CA GLN A 19 -2.38 6.89 8.80
C GLN A 19 -3.42 7.59 7.90
N LYS A 20 -3.67 8.87 8.18
CA LYS A 20 -4.69 9.66 7.47
C LYS A 20 -4.46 9.63 5.96
N GLY A 21 -5.47 9.19 5.20
CA GLY A 21 -5.42 9.12 3.73
C GLY A 21 -4.55 7.99 3.15
N ALA A 22 -4.00 7.09 3.99
CA ALA A 22 -3.15 6.00 3.51
C ALA A 22 -3.92 4.87 2.82
N PHE A 23 -5.15 4.60 3.28
CA PHE A 23 -6.02 3.56 2.76
C PHE A 23 -7.45 4.09 2.65
N SER A 24 -8.04 3.98 1.46
CA SER A 24 -9.40 4.48 1.19
C SER A 24 -10.50 3.75 1.96
N CYS A 25 -10.25 2.49 2.35
CA CYS A 25 -11.15 1.68 3.17
C CYS A 25 -11.12 2.06 4.65
N VAL A 26 -10.14 2.84 5.09
CA VAL A 26 -10.02 3.33 6.48
C VAL A 26 -10.63 4.72 6.53
N LYS A 27 -11.87 4.83 7.02
CA LYS A 27 -12.56 6.12 7.20
C LYS A 27 -12.62 6.42 8.69
N ASN A 28 -12.09 7.58 9.10
CA ASN A 28 -12.02 7.99 10.51
C ASN A 28 -11.34 6.97 11.45
N GLY A 29 -10.44 6.12 10.92
CA GLY A 29 -9.77 5.07 11.68
C GLY A 29 -10.55 3.76 11.79
N ASP A 30 -11.76 3.72 11.23
CA ASP A 30 -12.63 2.55 11.18
C ASP A 30 -12.48 1.80 9.86
N ILE A 31 -12.57 0.48 9.94
CA ILE A 31 -12.46 -0.45 8.81
C ILE A 31 -13.73 -1.28 8.80
N ASN A 32 -14.65 -0.94 7.90
CA ASN A 32 -15.93 -1.65 7.77
C ASN A 32 -15.90 -2.57 6.53
N VAL A 33 -14.96 -3.51 6.53
CA VAL A 33 -14.85 -4.55 5.49
C VAL A 33 -14.73 -5.92 6.12
N THR A 34 -15.48 -6.89 5.60
CA THR A 34 -15.35 -8.30 6.00
C THR A 34 -14.32 -8.98 5.11
N PRO A 35 -13.16 -9.40 5.64
CA PRO A 35 -12.15 -10.10 4.85
C PRO A 35 -12.65 -11.50 4.46
N ASN A 36 -12.28 -11.94 3.25
CA ASN A 36 -12.52 -13.31 2.78
C ASN A 36 -11.23 -14.16 2.84
N GLN A 37 -11.34 -15.45 2.51
CA GLN A 37 -10.23 -16.39 2.58
C GLN A 37 -9.02 -15.98 1.70
N ASN A 38 -9.27 -15.38 0.54
CA ASN A 38 -8.21 -14.90 -0.34
C ASN A 38 -7.44 -13.74 0.29
N ASN A 39 -8.13 -12.85 1.03
CA ASN A 39 -7.47 -11.77 1.76
C ASN A 39 -6.53 -12.31 2.85
N TYR A 40 -6.98 -13.28 3.65
CA TYR A 40 -6.13 -13.92 4.66
C TYR A 40 -4.92 -14.62 4.03
N THR A 41 -5.14 -15.36 2.95
CA THR A 41 -4.06 -16.05 2.23
C THR A 41 -3.00 -15.07 1.72
N ALA A 42 -3.43 -13.95 1.11
CA ALA A 42 -2.52 -12.92 0.63
C ALA A 42 -1.70 -12.28 1.76
N VAL A 43 -2.32 -12.01 2.91
CA VAL A 43 -1.61 -11.48 4.10
C VAL A 43 -0.58 -12.48 4.61
N VAL A 44 -0.94 -13.76 4.71
CA VAL A 44 -0.01 -14.82 5.15
C VAL A 44 1.18 -14.96 4.20
N GLN A 45 0.95 -14.90 2.88
CA GLN A 45 2.04 -14.94 1.90
C GLN A 45 2.98 -13.74 2.06
N ALA A 46 2.44 -12.53 2.25
CA ALA A 46 3.24 -11.35 2.51
C ALA A 46 4.06 -11.46 3.80
N LEU A 47 3.48 -12.02 4.87
CA LEU A 47 4.18 -12.29 6.13
C LEU A 47 5.31 -13.31 5.97
N LYS A 48 5.15 -14.29 5.07
CA LYS A 48 6.20 -15.25 4.68
C LYS A 48 7.29 -14.66 3.78
N GLY A 49 7.21 -13.38 3.44
CA GLY A 49 8.23 -12.67 2.64
C GLY A 49 7.96 -12.62 1.14
N VAL A 50 6.80 -13.08 0.67
CA VAL A 50 6.43 -12.95 -0.75
C VAL A 50 6.07 -11.49 -1.03
N ASP A 51 6.93 -10.79 -1.78
CA ASP A 51 6.70 -9.41 -2.20
C ASP A 51 6.81 -9.27 -3.74
N PRO A 52 5.68 -9.33 -4.48
CA PRO A 52 5.69 -9.14 -5.92
C PRO A 52 5.92 -7.67 -6.34
N THR A 53 5.92 -6.75 -5.38
CA THR A 53 6.00 -5.30 -5.64
C THR A 53 7.42 -4.76 -5.61
N GLY A 54 8.40 -5.56 -5.19
CA GLY A 54 9.80 -5.15 -5.12
C GLY A 54 10.07 -4.08 -4.05
N ARG A 55 9.56 -4.28 -2.83
CA ARG A 55 9.73 -3.34 -1.70
C ARG A 55 9.02 -2.00 -1.88
N SER A 56 7.94 -1.96 -2.68
CA SER A 56 7.18 -0.72 -2.88
C SER A 56 6.58 -0.18 -1.57
N THR A 57 6.51 1.15 -1.46
CA THR A 57 5.88 1.87 -0.33
C THR A 57 4.65 2.65 -0.75
N PHE A 58 4.46 2.87 -2.06
CA PHE A 58 3.32 3.56 -2.64
C PHE A 58 2.66 2.73 -3.72
N PHE A 59 1.34 2.90 -3.85
CA PHE A 59 0.59 2.38 -4.97
C PHE A 59 -0.58 3.30 -5.32
N TYR A 60 -0.99 3.30 -6.58
CA TYR A 60 -2.17 4.01 -7.04
C TYR A 60 -2.75 3.35 -8.30
N ASN A 61 -4.04 3.58 -8.55
CA ASN A 61 -4.64 3.21 -9.82
C ASN A 61 -4.58 4.42 -10.77
N PRO A 62 -3.80 4.36 -11.86
CA PRO A 62 -3.55 5.51 -12.74
C PRO A 62 -4.80 5.92 -13.51
N LYS A 63 -5.80 5.03 -13.66
CA LYS A 63 -7.04 5.31 -14.38
C LYS A 63 -8.02 6.17 -13.57
N ILE A 64 -8.04 6.02 -12.24
CA ILE A 64 -9.04 6.67 -11.37
C ILE A 64 -8.44 7.62 -10.34
N ALA A 65 -7.11 7.60 -10.15
CA ALA A 65 -6.49 8.47 -9.17
C ALA A 65 -6.68 9.95 -9.52
N THR A 66 -7.10 10.74 -8.53
CA THR A 66 -7.23 12.19 -8.64
C THR A 66 -6.04 12.94 -8.05
N SER A 67 -5.21 12.27 -7.24
CA SER A 67 -4.02 12.88 -6.64
C SER A 67 -2.97 13.25 -7.70
N GLU A 68 -2.74 14.54 -7.88
CA GLU A 68 -1.68 15.07 -8.76
C GLU A 68 -0.28 14.66 -8.29
N TRP A 69 -0.06 14.65 -6.97
CA TRP A 69 1.20 14.21 -6.38
C TRP A 69 1.54 12.77 -6.79
N MET A 70 0.57 11.84 -6.68
CA MET A 70 0.78 10.45 -7.10
C MET A 70 1.09 10.34 -8.61
N LYS A 71 0.50 11.21 -9.44
CA LYS A 71 0.74 11.19 -10.89
C LYS A 71 2.12 11.75 -11.25
N ASN A 72 2.53 12.84 -10.63
CA ASN A 72 3.70 13.62 -11.07
C ASN A 72 4.99 13.33 -10.30
N ILE A 73 4.92 12.69 -9.13
CA ILE A 73 6.14 12.36 -8.38
C ILE A 73 7.07 11.43 -9.16
N ASN A 74 8.39 11.61 -9.01
CA ASN A 74 9.40 10.73 -9.56
C ASN A 74 9.32 9.35 -8.88
N LYS A 75 9.06 8.31 -9.67
CA LYS A 75 8.81 6.94 -9.20
C LYS A 75 10.01 6.07 -9.53
N ARG A 76 10.49 5.30 -8.55
CA ARG A 76 11.51 4.26 -8.76
C ARG A 76 10.93 2.88 -8.51
N ASN A 77 11.59 1.87 -9.09
CA ASN A 77 11.19 0.46 -9.03
C ASN A 77 9.70 0.23 -9.33
N ILE A 78 9.26 0.73 -10.48
CA ILE A 78 7.86 0.71 -10.88
C ILE A 78 7.44 -0.73 -11.23
N LYS A 79 6.33 -1.19 -10.67
CA LYS A 79 5.69 -2.48 -11.00
C LYS A 79 4.21 -2.28 -11.27
N TYR A 80 3.71 -2.93 -12.31
CA TYR A 80 2.30 -2.93 -12.67
C TYR A 80 1.69 -4.28 -12.29
N ILE A 81 0.69 -4.27 -11.42
CA ILE A 81 -0.01 -5.49 -11.00
C ILE A 81 -1.52 -5.19 -11.04
N GLY A 82 -2.22 -5.83 -11.97
CA GLY A 82 -3.62 -5.54 -12.26
C GLY A 82 -3.82 -4.05 -12.61
N ASN A 83 -4.71 -3.38 -11.89
CA ASN A 83 -5.02 -1.96 -12.11
C ASN A 83 -4.14 -0.99 -11.31
N HIS A 84 -3.10 -1.48 -10.61
CA HIS A 84 -2.29 -0.66 -9.73
C HIS A 84 -0.85 -0.56 -10.21
N VAL A 85 -0.27 0.63 -10.03
CA VAL A 85 1.16 0.90 -10.15
C VAL A 85 1.74 0.96 -8.74
N PHE A 86 2.77 0.17 -8.49
CA PHE A 86 3.54 0.11 -7.25
C PHE A 86 4.91 0.74 -7.47
N PHE A 87 5.39 1.52 -6.51
CA PHE A 87 6.68 2.22 -6.63
C PHE A 87 7.25 2.62 -5.26
N VAL A 88 8.50 3.08 -5.27
CA VAL A 88 9.13 3.79 -4.16
C VAL A 88 9.42 5.24 -4.57
N VAL A 89 9.38 6.12 -3.58
CA VAL A 89 9.79 7.52 -3.69
C VAL A 89 11.19 7.64 -3.09
N ASN A 90 11.95 8.59 -3.61
CA ASN A 90 13.35 8.79 -3.23
C ASN A 90 13.55 9.86 -2.18
#